data_AF-A0A2G5B7Y4-F1
#
_entry.id   AF-A0A2G5B7Y4-F1
#
_cell.length_a   1.000
_cell.length_b   1.000
_cell.length_c   1.000
_cell.angle_alpha   90.00
_cell.angle_beta   90.00
_cell.angle_gamma   90.00
#
_symmetry.space_group_name_H-M   'P 1'
#
loop_
_entity.id
_entity.type
_entity.pdbx_description
1 polymer ?
#
loop_
_entity_poly.entity_id
_entity_poly.type
_entity_poly.pdbx_seq_one_letter_code
_entity_poly.pdbx_strand_id
1 'polypeptide(L)'
;MLRTDVVESWNAVFLAIRERVVQALEERVASMTEEIRRLDANRMLPGWNYCRFFVFKEGLVNLYRVMGLKDEALAQYDELEAAYLQLLNAQQLSWFSTFGGNEAGDDFTDLLDLTKKPYRQRMVENSITMFDFRIYLFGQQSQLLIAMGKYEEFVERAQRFVTTFAKYMREKGAGLSLAFVSSWLYSTCQNIVEICEGVQIDQAPVERSGFKASISATARMLASSKAEFLTRARQQLDILGTLNGRLPEKYLRRSNTYMQMDASTLAAEDNGDIKSITNPVLTEALGTDERFDQIYIRTCEQATQYYLDCGRRRFAQVLQGDIAQL
;
A
#
# COMPACT_ATOMS: atom_id res chain seq x y z
N MET A 1 -44.34 -14.15 35.52
CA MET A 1 -45.11 -14.23 34.27
C MET A 1 -45.10 -12.92 33.52
N LEU A 2 -45.74 -11.84 34.00
CA LEU A 2 -45.80 -10.57 33.23
C LEU A 2 -44.45 -9.98 32.77
N ARG A 3 -43.35 -10.17 33.54
CA ARG A 3 -42.02 -9.65 33.17
C ARG A 3 -41.30 -10.48 32.11
N THR A 4 -41.58 -11.78 32.02
CA THR A 4 -41.02 -12.70 31.01
C THR A 4 -41.70 -12.50 29.66
N ASP A 5 -43.01 -12.30 29.65
CA ASP A 5 -43.81 -12.10 28.42
C ASP A 5 -43.43 -10.80 27.68
N VAL A 6 -43.07 -9.74 28.43
CA VAL A 6 -42.58 -8.49 27.87
C VAL A 6 -41.21 -8.67 27.21
N VAL A 7 -40.30 -9.42 27.83
CA VAL A 7 -38.97 -9.70 27.26
C VAL A 7 -39.10 -10.55 25.99
N GLU A 8 -39.97 -11.55 26.00
CA GLU A 8 -40.26 -12.37 24.81
C GLU A 8 -40.86 -11.54 23.66
N SER A 9 -41.77 -10.62 23.97
CA SER A 9 -42.36 -9.71 22.98
C SER A 9 -41.32 -8.78 22.36
N TRP A 10 -40.42 -8.21 23.17
CA TRP A 10 -39.31 -7.40 22.65
C TRP A 10 -38.35 -8.21 21.79
N ASN A 11 -38.02 -9.44 22.18
CA ASN A 11 -37.18 -10.33 21.39
C ASN A 11 -37.80 -10.65 20.02
N ALA A 12 -39.12 -10.88 19.96
CA ALA A 12 -39.82 -11.09 18.70
C ALA A 12 -39.75 -9.86 17.77
N VAL A 13 -39.89 -8.65 18.33
CA VAL A 13 -39.73 -7.41 17.57
C VAL A 13 -38.30 -7.24 17.06
N PHE A 14 -37.27 -7.48 17.89
CA PHE A 14 -35.88 -7.41 17.45
C PHE A 14 -35.55 -8.44 16.38
N LEU A 15 -36.09 -9.65 16.49
CA LEU A 15 -35.92 -10.68 15.48
C LEU A 15 -36.56 -10.27 14.15
N ALA A 16 -37.80 -9.78 14.17
CA ALA A 16 -38.49 -9.31 12.98
C ALA A 16 -37.76 -8.13 12.31
N ILE A 17 -37.26 -7.17 13.10
CA ILE A 17 -36.44 -6.05 12.58
C ILE A 17 -35.18 -6.59 11.91
N ARG A 18 -34.45 -7.49 12.58
CA ARG A 18 -33.22 -8.09 12.04
C ARG A 18 -33.49 -8.81 10.72
N GLU A 19 -34.52 -9.65 10.67
CA GLU A 19 -34.90 -10.40 9.46
C GLU A 19 -35.23 -9.45 8.30
N ARG A 20 -36.01 -8.39 8.56
CA ARG A 20 -36.36 -7.41 7.52
C ARG A 20 -35.17 -6.60 7.02
N VAL A 21 -34.25 -6.23 7.92
CA VAL A 21 -33.01 -5.53 7.53
C VAL A 21 -32.13 -6.43 6.67
N VAL A 22 -31.95 -7.70 7.07
CA VAL A 22 -31.16 -8.66 6.29
C VAL A 22 -31.80 -8.88 4.91
N GLN A 23 -33.11 -9.13 4.86
CA GLN A 23 -33.84 -9.31 3.61
C GLN A 23 -33.67 -8.10 2.66
N ALA A 24 -33.82 -6.87 3.17
CA ALA A 24 -33.67 -5.67 2.36
C ALA A 24 -32.24 -5.49 1.83
N LEU A 25 -31.22 -5.86 2.62
CA LEU A 25 -29.82 -5.83 2.19
C LEU A 25 -29.55 -6.87 1.10
N GLU A 26 -30.05 -8.09 1.26
CA GLU A 26 -29.91 -9.17 0.26
C GLU A 26 -30.57 -8.80 -1.07
N GLU A 27 -31.79 -8.26 -1.03
CA GLU A 27 -32.50 -7.76 -2.22
C GLU A 27 -31.71 -6.62 -2.89
N ARG A 28 -31.11 -5.72 -2.11
CA ARG A 28 -30.27 -4.64 -2.64
C ARG A 28 -29.01 -5.15 -3.31
N VAL A 29 -28.32 -6.12 -2.68
CA VAL A 29 -27.13 -6.77 -3.24
C VAL A 29 -27.48 -7.48 -4.56
N ALA A 30 -28.59 -8.21 -4.61
CA ALA A 30 -29.06 -8.88 -5.82
C ALA A 30 -29.32 -7.87 -6.96
N SER A 31 -30.03 -6.77 -6.68
CA SER A 31 -30.29 -5.71 -7.66
C SER A 31 -29.00 -5.08 -8.17
N MET A 32 -28.07 -4.72 -7.29
CA MET A 32 -26.80 -4.09 -7.68
C MET A 32 -25.91 -5.04 -8.48
N THR A 33 -25.90 -6.33 -8.15
CA THR A 33 -25.14 -7.35 -8.88
C THR A 33 -25.67 -7.51 -10.30
N GLU A 34 -26.99 -7.52 -10.49
CA GLU A 34 -27.61 -7.58 -11.81
C GLU A 34 -27.32 -6.30 -12.63
N GLU A 35 -27.35 -5.13 -12.00
CA GLU A 35 -26.96 -3.86 -12.65
C GLU A 35 -25.48 -3.87 -13.06
N ILE A 36 -24.58 -4.33 -12.19
CA ILE A 36 -23.15 -4.51 -12.50
C ILE A 36 -23.00 -5.44 -13.70
N ARG A 37 -23.69 -6.59 -13.72
CA ARG A 37 -23.64 -7.55 -14.83
C ARG A 37 -24.05 -6.91 -16.17
N ARG A 38 -25.08 -6.07 -16.17
CA ARG A 38 -25.52 -5.33 -17.37
C ARG A 38 -24.51 -4.29 -17.80
N LEU A 39 -23.94 -3.53 -16.86
CA LEU A 39 -22.88 -2.56 -17.16
C LEU A 39 -21.63 -3.25 -17.72
N ASP A 40 -21.33 -4.45 -17.22
CA ASP A 40 -20.20 -5.27 -17.65
C ASP A 40 -20.37 -5.82 -19.06
N ALA A 41 -21.57 -6.33 -19.39
CA ALA A 41 -21.93 -6.78 -20.72
C ALA A 41 -21.79 -5.66 -21.78
N ASN A 42 -21.93 -4.40 -21.34
CA ASN A 42 -21.85 -3.22 -22.19
C ASN A 42 -20.46 -2.59 -22.26
N ARG A 43 -19.39 -3.27 -21.79
CA ARG A 43 -18.00 -2.77 -21.83
C ARG A 43 -17.54 -2.29 -23.21
N MET A 44 -18.05 -2.90 -24.27
CA MET A 44 -17.65 -2.59 -25.65
C MET A 44 -18.46 -1.43 -26.26
N LEU A 45 -19.49 -0.93 -25.58
CA LEU A 45 -20.30 0.17 -26.09
C LEU A 45 -19.57 1.52 -25.97
N PRO A 46 -19.66 2.39 -26.99
CA PRO A 46 -19.16 3.76 -26.89
C PRO A 46 -19.79 4.49 -25.70
N GLY A 47 -18.97 5.15 -24.90
CA GLY A 47 -19.41 5.86 -23.70
C GLY A 47 -19.32 5.07 -22.40
N TRP A 48 -18.90 3.79 -22.45
CA TRP A 48 -18.50 3.08 -21.24
C TRP A 48 -17.27 3.76 -20.60
N ASN A 49 -17.27 3.83 -19.26
CA ASN A 49 -16.23 4.50 -18.49
C ASN A 49 -15.88 3.67 -17.26
N TYR A 50 -14.60 3.28 -17.16
CA TYR A 50 -14.12 2.43 -16.07
C TYR A 50 -14.25 3.09 -14.69
N CYS A 51 -13.94 4.38 -14.54
CA CYS A 51 -14.04 5.11 -13.27
C CYS A 51 -15.49 5.14 -12.75
N ARG A 52 -16.47 5.33 -13.65
CA ARG A 52 -17.89 5.26 -13.30
C ARG A 52 -18.32 3.85 -12.89
N PHE A 53 -17.87 2.84 -13.64
CA PHE A 53 -18.11 1.43 -13.30
C PHE A 53 -17.51 1.07 -11.94
N PHE A 54 -16.28 1.51 -11.68
CA PHE A 54 -15.59 1.34 -10.40
C PHE A 54 -16.40 1.92 -9.23
N VAL A 55 -16.83 3.19 -9.32
CA VAL A 55 -17.60 3.85 -8.25
C VAL A 55 -18.93 3.12 -7.99
N PHE A 56 -19.56 2.59 -9.04
CA PHE A 56 -20.78 1.81 -8.87
C PHE A 56 -20.52 0.48 -8.15
N LYS A 57 -19.48 -0.24 -8.56
CA LYS A 57 -19.07 -1.51 -7.96
C LYS A 57 -18.57 -1.33 -6.52
N GLU A 58 -17.91 -0.23 -6.21
CA GLU A 58 -17.56 0.16 -4.84
C GLU A 58 -18.81 0.36 -3.95
N GLY A 59 -19.93 0.79 -4.53
CA GLY A 59 -21.22 0.80 -3.84
C GLY A 59 -21.63 -0.58 -3.33
N LEU A 60 -21.40 -1.64 -4.12
CA LEU A 60 -21.65 -3.03 -3.71
C LEU A 60 -20.64 -3.48 -2.64
N VAL A 61 -19.36 -3.12 -2.79
CA VAL A 61 -18.34 -3.38 -1.76
C VAL A 61 -18.76 -2.81 -0.41
N ASN A 62 -19.28 -1.59 -0.38
CA ASN A 62 -19.75 -0.97 0.86
C ASN A 62 -20.89 -1.75 1.52
N LEU A 63 -21.80 -2.36 0.74
CA LEU A 63 -22.82 -3.25 1.28
C LEU A 63 -22.20 -4.51 1.90
N TYR A 64 -21.26 -5.16 1.21
CA TYR A 64 -20.54 -6.30 1.77
C TYR A 64 -19.80 -5.94 3.06
N ARG A 65 -19.18 -4.76 3.14
CA ARG A 65 -18.55 -4.26 4.37
C ARG A 65 -19.56 -4.09 5.51
N VAL A 66 -20.73 -3.51 5.24
CA VAL A 66 -21.81 -3.35 6.24
C VAL A 66 -22.35 -4.70 6.71
N MET A 67 -22.42 -5.69 5.83
CA MET A 67 -22.84 -7.06 6.16
C MET A 67 -21.76 -7.88 6.88
N GLY A 68 -20.53 -7.34 7.02
CA GLY A 68 -19.39 -8.06 7.60
C GLY A 68 -18.72 -9.06 6.65
N LEU A 69 -19.16 -9.11 5.38
CA LEU A 69 -18.67 -9.96 4.30
C LEU A 69 -17.40 -9.37 3.68
N LYS A 70 -16.32 -9.30 4.48
CA LYS A 70 -15.08 -8.63 4.09
C LYS A 70 -14.32 -9.37 2.98
N ASP A 71 -14.44 -10.69 2.91
CA ASP A 71 -13.83 -11.51 1.86
C ASP A 71 -14.48 -11.24 0.50
N GLU A 72 -15.80 -11.15 0.47
CA GLU A 72 -16.58 -10.78 -0.71
C GLU A 72 -16.25 -9.35 -1.15
N ALA A 73 -16.13 -8.42 -0.20
CA ALA A 73 -15.69 -7.06 -0.46
C ALA A 73 -14.29 -7.00 -1.10
N LEU A 74 -13.33 -7.80 -0.58
CA LEU A 74 -11.98 -7.86 -1.11
C LEU A 74 -11.96 -8.45 -2.54
N ALA A 75 -12.72 -9.53 -2.78
CA ALA A 75 -12.82 -10.15 -4.09
C ALA A 75 -13.31 -9.18 -5.17
N GLN A 76 -14.24 -8.28 -4.83
CA GLN A 76 -14.71 -7.24 -5.76
C GLN A 76 -13.60 -6.24 -6.12
N TYR A 77 -12.75 -5.83 -5.17
CA TYR A 77 -11.61 -4.96 -5.46
C TYR A 77 -10.52 -5.68 -6.27
N ASP A 78 -10.30 -6.97 -6.03
CA ASP A 78 -9.36 -7.78 -6.80
C ASP A 78 -9.80 -7.91 -8.26
N GLU A 79 -11.10 -8.08 -8.50
CA GLU A 79 -11.64 -8.08 -9.87
C GLU A 79 -11.51 -6.70 -10.53
N LEU A 80 -11.70 -5.61 -9.78
CA LEU A 80 -11.48 -4.25 -10.26
C LEU A 80 -10.01 -4.03 -10.63
N GLU A 81 -9.06 -4.49 -9.80
CA GLU A 81 -7.63 -4.43 -10.10
C GLU A 81 -7.29 -5.22 -11.36
N ALA A 82 -7.79 -6.45 -11.48
CA ALA A 82 -7.57 -7.28 -12.66
C ALA A 82 -8.10 -6.59 -13.94
N ALA A 83 -9.30 -6.01 -13.88
CA ALA A 83 -9.87 -5.25 -14.99
C ALA A 83 -9.03 -4.00 -15.33
N TYR A 84 -8.55 -3.26 -14.33
CA TYR A 84 -7.65 -2.12 -14.54
C TYR A 84 -6.36 -2.55 -15.25
N LEU A 85 -5.72 -3.64 -14.81
CA LEU A 85 -4.48 -4.13 -15.40
C LEU A 85 -4.68 -4.61 -16.85
N GLN A 86 -5.83 -5.20 -17.17
CA GLN A 86 -6.19 -5.54 -18.55
C GLN A 86 -6.30 -4.30 -19.42
N LEU A 87 -7.00 -3.26 -18.94
CA LEU A 87 -7.14 -1.98 -19.65
C LEU A 87 -5.80 -1.28 -19.83
N LEU A 88 -4.95 -1.32 -18.81
CA LEU A 88 -3.59 -0.80 -18.85
C LEU A 88 -2.75 -1.48 -19.93
N ASN A 89 -2.78 -2.81 -19.99
CA ASN A 89 -2.06 -3.59 -21.01
C ASN A 89 -2.59 -3.35 -22.42
N ALA A 90 -3.91 -3.14 -22.56
CA ALA A 90 -4.55 -2.78 -23.82
C ALA A 90 -4.32 -1.32 -24.23
N GLN A 91 -3.65 -0.51 -23.40
CA GLN A 91 -3.48 0.94 -23.57
C GLN A 91 -4.81 1.69 -23.71
N GLN A 92 -5.88 1.15 -23.12
CA GLN A 92 -7.23 1.71 -23.12
C GLN A 92 -7.47 2.46 -21.80
N LEU A 93 -6.73 3.55 -21.57
CA LEU A 93 -6.81 4.33 -20.33
C LEU A 93 -7.25 5.78 -20.55
N SER A 94 -8.01 6.04 -21.63
CA SER A 94 -8.50 7.38 -21.97
C SER A 94 -9.41 8.02 -20.91
N TRP A 95 -9.87 7.26 -19.91
CA TRP A 95 -10.69 7.74 -18.80
C TRP A 95 -9.88 8.31 -17.62
N PHE A 96 -8.55 8.14 -17.64
CA PHE A 96 -7.67 8.78 -16.68
C PHE A 96 -7.13 10.08 -17.28
N SER A 97 -7.07 11.13 -16.47
CA SER A 97 -6.66 12.46 -16.95
C SER A 97 -5.18 12.47 -17.38
N THR A 98 -4.31 11.94 -16.53
CA THR A 98 -2.84 11.83 -16.71
C THR A 98 -2.29 10.69 -15.86
N PHE A 99 -0.96 10.47 -15.90
CA PHE A 99 -0.29 9.55 -14.98
C PHE A 99 -0.44 9.99 -13.52
N GLY A 100 -0.21 11.27 -13.19
CA GLY A 100 -0.28 11.82 -11.82
C GLY A 100 1.05 11.77 -11.05
N GLY A 101 0.98 11.93 -9.72
CA GLY A 101 2.17 11.95 -8.84
C GLY A 101 2.91 13.28 -8.83
N ASN A 102 2.23 14.37 -9.15
CA ASN A 102 2.81 15.71 -9.28
C ASN A 102 2.28 16.71 -8.23
N GLU A 103 1.35 16.28 -7.37
CA GLU A 103 0.85 17.13 -6.30
C GLU A 103 1.79 17.05 -5.09
N ALA A 104 1.90 18.16 -4.35
CA ALA A 104 2.62 18.15 -3.09
C ALA A 104 2.02 17.10 -2.15
N GLY A 105 2.88 16.24 -1.64
CA GLY A 105 2.57 15.13 -0.77
C GLY A 105 2.40 13.79 -1.48
N ASP A 106 2.47 13.72 -2.81
CA ASP A 106 2.38 12.45 -3.52
C ASP A 106 3.59 11.55 -3.28
N ASP A 107 4.73 12.13 -2.89
CA ASP A 107 5.96 11.39 -2.59
C ASP A 107 5.99 10.79 -1.17
N PHE A 108 4.99 11.06 -0.33
CA PHE A 108 4.79 10.33 0.93
C PHE A 108 3.36 9.80 1.04
N THR A 109 3.23 8.48 0.97
CA THR A 109 1.94 7.79 0.99
C THR A 109 1.66 7.25 2.38
N ASP A 110 0.49 7.59 2.93
CA ASP A 110 -0.17 6.80 3.97
C ASP A 110 -1.18 5.89 3.28
N LEU A 111 -0.90 4.59 3.25
CA LEU A 111 -1.72 3.60 2.54
C LEU A 111 -3.11 3.45 3.17
N LEU A 112 -3.28 3.84 4.43
CA LEU A 112 -4.54 3.69 5.16
C LEU A 112 -5.37 4.98 5.18
N ASP A 113 -4.78 6.13 4.90
CA ASP A 113 -5.50 7.40 4.75
C ASP A 113 -6.06 7.58 3.33
N LEU A 114 -7.26 7.04 3.14
CA LEU A 114 -8.03 7.19 1.91
C LEU A 114 -8.80 8.51 1.83
N THR A 115 -8.66 9.39 2.84
CA THR A 115 -9.32 10.70 2.91
C THR A 115 -8.42 11.86 2.50
N LYS A 116 -7.11 11.61 2.38
CA LYS A 116 -6.09 12.57 1.92
C LYS A 116 -6.49 13.35 0.68
N LYS A 117 -7.17 12.68 -0.27
CA LYS A 117 -7.72 13.30 -1.48
C LYS A 117 -9.18 12.86 -1.67
N PRO A 118 -10.01 13.68 -2.32
CA PRO A 118 -11.40 13.30 -2.63
C PRO A 118 -11.45 12.32 -3.81
N TYR A 119 -10.83 11.15 -3.69
CA TYR A 119 -10.65 10.17 -4.77
C TYR A 119 -11.96 9.81 -5.46
N ARG A 120 -13.02 9.55 -4.67
CA ARG A 120 -14.35 9.22 -5.20
C ARG A 120 -14.94 10.35 -6.05
N GLN A 121 -14.79 11.60 -5.61
CA GLN A 121 -15.24 12.76 -6.39
C GLN A 121 -14.42 12.87 -7.69
N ARG A 122 -13.09 12.73 -7.60
CA ARG A 122 -12.21 12.74 -8.77
C ARG A 122 -12.54 11.63 -9.79
N MET A 123 -12.96 10.45 -9.33
CA MET A 123 -13.43 9.37 -10.21
C MET A 123 -14.73 9.72 -10.92
N VAL A 124 -15.70 10.33 -10.23
CA VAL A 124 -16.98 10.74 -10.81
C VAL A 124 -16.80 11.87 -11.83
N GLU A 125 -15.90 12.81 -11.54
CA GLU A 125 -15.56 13.94 -12.41
C GLU A 125 -14.61 13.56 -13.56
N ASN A 126 -14.11 12.32 -13.60
CA ASN A 126 -13.07 11.85 -14.54
C ASN A 126 -11.77 12.66 -14.47
N SER A 127 -11.45 13.21 -13.31
CA SER A 127 -10.22 13.97 -13.07
C SER A 127 -9.14 13.15 -12.36
N ILE A 128 -9.46 11.95 -11.89
CA ILE A 128 -8.51 11.07 -11.19
C ILE A 128 -7.33 10.65 -12.08
N THR A 129 -6.13 10.68 -11.50
CA THR A 129 -4.91 10.24 -12.17
C THR A 129 -4.69 8.73 -12.01
N MET A 130 -3.89 8.11 -12.87
CA MET A 130 -3.55 6.69 -12.74
C MET A 130 -2.85 6.39 -11.41
N PHE A 131 -1.98 7.30 -10.98
CA PHE A 131 -1.26 7.23 -9.71
C PHE A 131 -2.23 7.24 -8.52
N ASP A 132 -3.09 8.27 -8.43
CA ASP A 132 -4.07 8.39 -7.36
C ASP A 132 -4.99 7.16 -7.30
N PHE A 133 -5.44 6.66 -8.45
CA PHE A 133 -6.29 5.48 -8.53
C PHE A 133 -5.59 4.23 -8.00
N ARG A 134 -4.33 3.99 -8.39
CA ARG A 134 -3.55 2.84 -7.94
C ARG A 134 -3.30 2.86 -6.43
N ILE A 135 -2.96 4.02 -5.88
CA ILE A 135 -2.78 4.20 -4.44
C ILE A 135 -4.10 3.95 -3.70
N TYR A 136 -5.19 4.54 -4.17
CA TYR A 136 -6.52 4.37 -3.57
C TYR A 136 -6.98 2.91 -3.56
N LEU A 137 -6.92 2.23 -4.71
CA LEU A 137 -7.35 0.83 -4.83
C LEU A 137 -6.53 -0.10 -3.93
N PHE A 138 -5.21 0.07 -3.94
CA PHE A 138 -4.33 -0.73 -3.10
C PHE A 138 -4.56 -0.46 -1.61
N GLY A 139 -4.80 0.80 -1.23
CA GLY A 139 -5.16 1.16 0.15
C GLY A 139 -6.50 0.57 0.60
N GLN A 140 -7.51 0.53 -0.28
CA GLN A 140 -8.79 -0.14 0.01
C GLN A 140 -8.63 -1.65 0.25
N GLN A 141 -7.87 -2.34 -0.60
CA GLN A 141 -7.54 -3.77 -0.41
C GLN A 141 -6.78 -3.98 0.91
N SER A 142 -5.81 -3.10 1.20
CA SER A 142 -4.98 -3.14 2.40
C SER A 142 -5.82 -3.00 3.67
N GLN A 143 -6.74 -2.02 3.73
CA GLN A 143 -7.66 -1.85 4.86
C GLN A 143 -8.49 -3.11 5.12
N LEU A 144 -8.99 -3.78 4.07
CA LEU A 144 -9.76 -5.02 4.22
C LEU A 144 -8.91 -6.17 4.75
N LEU A 145 -7.71 -6.38 4.18
CA LEU A 145 -6.78 -7.44 4.61
C LEU A 145 -6.38 -7.27 6.07
N ILE A 146 -6.02 -6.05 6.46
CA ILE A 146 -5.67 -5.70 7.85
C ILE A 146 -6.88 -5.91 8.77
N ALA A 147 -8.07 -5.45 8.37
CA ALA A 147 -9.29 -5.63 9.15
C ALA A 147 -9.76 -7.10 9.28
N MET A 148 -9.21 -8.02 8.46
CA MET A 148 -9.42 -9.46 8.55
C MET A 148 -8.26 -10.20 9.25
N GLY A 149 -7.18 -9.50 9.62
CA GLY A 149 -5.97 -10.12 10.18
C GLY A 149 -5.13 -10.90 9.17
N LYS A 150 -5.38 -10.72 7.86
CA LYS A 150 -4.67 -11.41 6.76
C LYS A 150 -3.34 -10.72 6.43
N TYR A 151 -2.46 -10.59 7.42
CA TYR A 151 -1.21 -9.83 7.29
C TYR A 151 -0.19 -10.46 6.34
N GLU A 152 -0.16 -11.79 6.23
CA GLU A 152 0.70 -12.49 5.28
C GLU A 152 0.37 -12.10 3.83
N GLU A 153 -0.92 -12.17 3.50
CA GLU A 153 -1.42 -11.78 2.18
C GLU A 153 -1.25 -10.28 1.92
N PHE A 154 -1.48 -9.42 2.92
CA PHE A 154 -1.19 -7.98 2.82
C PHE A 154 0.26 -7.71 2.46
N VAL A 155 1.20 -8.31 3.18
CA VAL A 155 2.63 -8.11 2.95
C VAL A 155 3.07 -8.62 1.58
N GLU A 156 2.60 -9.80 1.14
CA GLU A 156 2.91 -10.33 -0.19
C GLU A 156 2.42 -9.36 -1.29
N ARG A 157 1.17 -8.90 -1.18
CA ARG A 157 0.58 -7.94 -2.12
C ARG A 157 1.31 -6.60 -2.09
N ALA A 158 1.72 -6.12 -0.91
CA ALA A 158 2.49 -4.90 -0.75
C ALA A 158 3.88 -4.99 -1.41
N GLN A 159 4.59 -6.10 -1.24
CA GLN A 159 5.87 -6.34 -1.92
C GLN A 159 5.72 -6.30 -3.44
N ARG A 160 4.67 -6.95 -3.97
CA ARG A 160 4.36 -6.94 -5.40
C ARG A 160 4.02 -5.54 -5.87
N PHE A 161 3.10 -4.85 -5.20
CA PHE A 161 2.65 -3.49 -5.53
C PHE A 161 3.82 -2.50 -5.57
N VAL A 162 4.62 -2.45 -4.50
CA VAL A 162 5.77 -1.56 -4.39
C VAL A 162 6.77 -1.80 -5.54
N THR A 163 7.05 -3.06 -5.86
CA THR A 163 8.01 -3.40 -6.93
C THR A 163 7.48 -3.06 -8.31
N THR A 164 6.25 -3.50 -8.63
CA THR A 164 5.67 -3.33 -9.97
C THR A 164 5.31 -1.87 -10.24
N PHE A 165 4.77 -1.17 -9.23
CA PHE A 165 4.34 0.21 -9.39
C PHE A 165 5.52 1.18 -9.43
N ALA A 166 6.59 0.97 -8.64
CA ALA A 166 7.82 1.75 -8.77
C ALA A 166 8.47 1.58 -10.15
N LYS A 167 8.49 0.36 -10.69
CA LYS A 167 8.95 0.10 -12.07
C LYS A 167 8.08 0.85 -13.08
N TYR A 168 6.75 0.75 -12.94
CA TYR A 168 5.80 1.41 -13.82
C TYR A 168 5.93 2.95 -13.79
N MET A 169 6.14 3.55 -12.61
CA MET A 169 6.42 4.98 -12.47
C MET A 169 7.68 5.41 -13.23
N ARG A 170 8.75 4.61 -13.20
CA ARG A 170 9.98 4.94 -13.94
C ARG A 170 9.81 4.81 -15.45
N GLU A 171 9.06 3.81 -15.91
CA GLU A 171 8.90 3.55 -17.36
C GLU A 171 7.85 4.43 -18.03
N LYS A 172 6.78 4.80 -17.29
CA LYS A 172 5.59 5.45 -17.85
C LYS A 172 5.19 6.74 -17.14
N GLY A 173 5.80 7.06 -16.00
CA GLY A 173 5.58 8.32 -15.27
C GLY A 173 6.25 9.49 -15.96
N ALA A 174 5.60 10.01 -17.00
CA ALA A 174 6.10 11.20 -17.70
C ALA A 174 6.21 12.37 -16.72
N GLY A 175 7.44 12.85 -16.48
CA GLY A 175 7.72 13.99 -15.60
C GLY A 175 7.99 13.64 -14.13
N LEU A 176 8.04 12.36 -13.75
CA LEU A 176 8.44 11.96 -12.40
C LEU A 176 9.97 11.85 -12.31
N SER A 177 10.58 12.64 -11.43
CA SER A 177 12.04 12.60 -11.19
C SER A 177 12.45 11.30 -10.48
N LEU A 178 13.72 10.91 -10.61
CA LEU A 178 14.27 9.79 -9.85
C LEU A 178 14.15 10.04 -8.34
N ALA A 179 14.38 11.29 -7.93
CA ALA A 179 14.21 11.75 -6.55
C ALA A 179 12.78 11.53 -6.03
N PHE A 180 11.75 11.85 -6.83
CA PHE A 180 10.35 11.60 -6.47
C PHE A 180 10.09 10.11 -6.27
N VAL A 181 10.48 9.26 -7.21
CA VAL A 181 10.22 7.82 -7.14
C VAL A 181 10.94 7.19 -5.93
N SER A 182 12.15 7.64 -5.64
CA SER A 182 12.90 7.20 -4.46
C SER A 182 12.27 7.69 -3.15
N SER A 183 11.79 8.93 -3.09
CA SER A 183 11.04 9.46 -1.95
C SER A 183 9.75 8.66 -1.70
N TRP A 184 8.97 8.41 -2.76
CA TRP A 184 7.75 7.62 -2.69
C TRP A 184 8.01 6.20 -2.20
N LEU A 185 9.03 5.54 -2.75
CA LEU A 185 9.38 4.16 -2.43
C LEU A 185 9.90 4.05 -0.99
N TYR A 186 10.70 5.02 -0.54
CA TYR A 186 11.12 5.12 0.87
C TYR A 186 9.90 5.22 1.79
N SER A 187 9.04 6.20 1.54
CA SER A 187 7.88 6.50 2.38
C SER A 187 6.90 5.33 2.45
N THR A 188 6.61 4.70 1.31
CA THR A 188 5.69 3.57 1.23
C THR A 188 6.23 2.36 1.99
N CYS A 189 7.54 2.06 1.85
CA CYS A 189 8.17 0.98 2.62
C CYS A 189 8.11 1.25 4.13
N GLN A 190 8.36 2.50 4.57
CA GLN A 190 8.27 2.87 5.99
C GLN A 190 6.83 2.74 6.51
N ASN A 191 5.85 3.27 5.79
CA ASN A 191 4.43 3.17 6.17
C ASN A 191 3.97 1.70 6.28
N ILE A 192 4.39 0.81 5.37
CA ILE A 192 4.09 -0.63 5.47
C ILE A 192 4.72 -1.23 6.74
N VAL A 193 5.95 -0.84 7.09
CA VAL A 193 6.61 -1.31 8.32
C VAL A 193 5.86 -0.84 9.56
N GLU A 194 5.46 0.44 9.60
CA GLU A 194 4.66 1.02 10.69
C GLU A 194 3.32 0.30 10.86
N ILE A 195 2.62 0.01 9.76
CA ILE A 195 1.38 -0.79 9.76
C ILE A 195 1.64 -2.19 10.34
N CYS A 196 2.72 -2.84 9.93
CA CYS A 196 3.10 -4.16 10.43
C CYS A 196 3.57 -4.15 11.90
N GLU A 197 4.06 -3.02 12.41
CA GLU A 197 4.42 -2.82 13.82
C GLU A 197 3.20 -2.59 14.70
N GLY A 198 2.17 -1.92 14.18
CA GLY A 198 0.89 -1.71 14.85
C GLY A 198 0.07 -3.00 15.05
N VAL A 199 0.50 -4.12 14.48
CA VAL A 199 -0.17 -5.42 14.62
C VAL A 199 -0.02 -5.95 16.04
N GLN A 200 -1.13 -5.95 16.79
CA GLN A 200 -1.23 -6.72 18.02
C GLN A 200 -1.25 -8.21 17.65
N ILE A 201 -0.08 -8.83 17.63
CA ILE A 201 0.01 -10.29 17.62
C ILE A 201 -0.45 -10.73 19.01
N ASP A 202 -1.56 -11.48 19.10
CA ASP A 202 -1.98 -12.14 20.33
C ASP A 202 -0.79 -12.95 20.86
N GLN A 203 -0.03 -12.35 21.77
CA GLN A 203 1.01 -13.06 22.48
C GLN A 203 0.25 -14.05 23.36
N ALA A 204 0.45 -15.35 23.11
CA ALA A 204 0.03 -16.39 24.04
C ALA A 204 0.42 -15.94 25.46
N PRO A 205 -0.45 -16.10 26.46
CA PRO A 205 -0.19 -15.61 27.80
C PRO A 205 1.17 -16.09 28.25
N VAL A 206 1.98 -15.16 28.75
CA VAL A 206 3.33 -15.39 29.27
C VAL A 206 3.25 -16.44 30.37
N GLU A 207 3.41 -17.71 30.01
CA GLU A 207 3.45 -18.80 30.98
C GLU A 207 4.88 -18.99 31.49
N ARG A 208 4.98 -18.78 32.79
CA ARG A 208 6.06 -19.10 33.73
C ARG A 208 6.68 -20.47 33.46
N SER A 209 7.72 -20.54 32.64
CA SER A 209 8.76 -21.58 32.72
C SER A 209 9.93 -21.19 31.82
N GLY A 210 11.16 -21.49 32.23
CA GLY A 210 12.42 -21.04 31.61
C GLY A 210 12.73 -21.58 30.21
N PHE A 211 11.71 -21.78 29.36
CA PHE A 211 11.86 -22.14 27.95
C PHE A 211 11.57 -20.88 27.11
N LYS A 212 12.53 -20.46 26.27
CA LYS A 212 12.37 -19.28 25.40
C LYS A 212 11.07 -19.42 24.61
N ALA A 213 10.15 -18.47 24.79
CA ALA A 213 8.90 -18.42 24.03
C ALA A 213 9.22 -18.55 22.54
N SER A 214 8.69 -19.59 21.89
CA SER A 214 8.82 -19.76 20.46
C SER A 214 8.14 -18.58 19.78
N ILE A 215 8.90 -17.69 19.14
CA ILE A 215 8.35 -16.59 18.36
C ILE A 215 7.39 -17.20 17.34
N SER A 216 6.12 -16.76 17.38
CA SER A 216 5.08 -17.21 16.44
C SER A 216 5.61 -17.18 15.01
N ALA A 217 5.27 -18.19 14.21
CA ALA A 217 5.69 -18.25 12.80
C ALA A 217 5.30 -16.96 12.05
N THR A 218 4.13 -16.40 12.36
CA THR A 218 3.64 -15.11 11.84
C THR A 218 4.54 -13.95 12.27
N ALA A 219 4.98 -13.91 13.52
CA ALA A 219 5.88 -12.85 14.02
C ALA A 219 7.26 -12.91 13.32
N ARG A 220 7.79 -14.12 13.07
CA ARG A 220 9.04 -14.29 12.29
C ARG A 220 8.88 -13.89 10.83
N MET A 221 7.75 -14.23 10.20
CA MET A 221 7.44 -13.81 8.83
C MET A 221 7.33 -12.28 8.74
N LEU A 222 6.58 -11.65 9.64
CA LEU A 222 6.45 -10.19 9.69
C LEU A 222 7.80 -9.51 9.94
N ALA A 223 8.63 -10.03 10.85
CA ALA A 223 9.98 -9.52 11.05
C ALA A 223 10.83 -9.63 9.77
N SER A 224 10.78 -10.77 9.07
CA SER A 224 11.48 -10.94 7.79
C SER A 224 11.04 -9.90 6.76
N SER A 225 9.73 -9.69 6.63
CA SER A 225 9.18 -8.78 5.63
C SER A 225 9.45 -7.31 5.97
N LYS A 226 9.38 -6.92 7.25
CA LYS A 226 9.78 -5.59 7.73
C LYS A 226 11.24 -5.30 7.39
N ALA A 227 12.13 -6.27 7.62
CA ALA A 227 13.55 -6.13 7.27
C ALA A 227 13.76 -5.94 5.76
N GLU A 228 13.00 -6.64 4.92
CA GLU A 228 13.07 -6.51 3.46
C GLU A 228 12.56 -5.13 2.98
N PHE A 229 11.48 -4.61 3.55
CA PHE A 229 11.00 -3.26 3.25
C PHE A 229 11.99 -2.18 3.69
N LEU A 230 12.56 -2.28 4.89
CA LEU A 230 13.57 -1.33 5.36
C LEU A 230 14.86 -1.40 4.53
N THR A 231 15.24 -2.58 4.06
CA THR A 231 16.38 -2.72 3.14
C THR A 231 16.11 -2.00 1.82
N ARG A 232 14.89 -2.10 1.28
CA ARG A 232 14.48 -1.34 0.09
C ARG A 232 14.42 0.17 0.35
N ALA A 233 13.94 0.58 1.53
CA ALA A 233 13.91 1.98 1.94
C ALA A 233 15.34 2.55 2.03
N ARG A 234 16.26 1.82 2.67
CA ARG A 234 17.69 2.17 2.72
C ARG A 234 18.29 2.31 1.32
N GLN A 235 18.00 1.39 0.41
CA GLN A 235 18.45 1.52 -0.98
C GLN A 235 17.96 2.82 -1.64
N GLN A 236 16.83 3.39 -1.21
CA GLN A 236 16.39 4.71 -1.68
C GLN A 236 17.17 5.85 -1.03
N LEU A 237 17.58 5.71 0.23
CA LEU A 237 18.49 6.66 0.86
C LEU A 237 19.85 6.69 0.18
N ASP A 238 20.37 5.55 -0.31
CA ASP A 238 21.59 5.51 -1.13
C ASP A 238 21.48 6.43 -2.35
N ILE A 239 20.31 6.39 -3.02
CA ILE A 239 20.01 7.19 -4.21
C ILE A 239 19.96 8.66 -3.86
N LEU A 240 19.11 9.00 -2.91
CA LEU A 240 18.88 10.39 -2.50
C LEU A 240 20.17 11.00 -1.96
N GLY A 241 20.97 10.23 -1.21
CA GLY A 241 22.27 10.63 -0.71
C GLY A 241 23.27 10.91 -1.83
N THR A 242 23.34 10.07 -2.87
CA THR A 242 24.23 10.34 -4.01
C THR A 242 23.73 11.51 -4.86
N LEU A 243 22.42 11.64 -5.11
CA LEU A 243 21.85 12.79 -5.84
C LEU A 243 22.12 14.12 -5.12
N ASN A 244 22.24 14.10 -3.78
CA ASN A 244 22.61 15.26 -2.97
C ASN A 244 24.13 15.42 -2.75
N GLY A 245 24.97 14.60 -3.39
CA GLY A 245 26.43 14.66 -3.25
C GLY A 245 26.96 14.22 -1.88
N ARG A 246 26.14 13.57 -1.05
CA ARG A 246 26.49 13.13 0.31
C ARG A 246 27.15 11.75 0.36
N LEU A 247 26.71 10.86 -0.53
CA LEU A 247 27.28 9.52 -0.66
C LEU A 247 28.06 9.38 -1.96
N PRO A 248 29.24 8.73 -1.95
CA PRO A 248 30.02 8.51 -3.17
C PRO A 248 29.23 7.73 -4.23
N GLU A 249 29.46 8.01 -5.51
CA GLU A 249 28.75 7.37 -6.64
C GLU A 249 28.82 5.84 -6.67
N LYS A 250 29.79 5.24 -5.97
CA LYS A 250 29.91 3.78 -5.82
C LYS A 250 28.66 3.15 -5.16
N TYR A 251 27.90 3.91 -4.36
CA TYR A 251 26.68 3.44 -3.71
C TYR A 251 25.53 3.22 -4.71
N LEU A 252 25.41 4.07 -5.75
CA LEU A 252 24.46 3.84 -6.85
C LEU A 252 24.74 2.52 -7.58
N ARG A 253 26.01 2.16 -7.76
CA ARG A 253 26.43 0.94 -8.48
C ARG A 253 26.26 -0.35 -7.66
N ARG A 254 26.17 -0.26 -6.33
CA ARG A 254 25.98 -1.42 -5.44
C ARG A 254 24.50 -1.79 -5.25
N SER A 255 23.58 -0.85 -5.39
CA SER A 255 22.15 -1.16 -5.29
C SER A 255 21.72 -2.01 -6.48
N ASN A 256 21.34 -3.28 -6.25
CA ASN A 256 20.80 -4.18 -7.29
C ASN A 256 19.60 -3.58 -8.05
N THR A 257 18.94 -2.58 -7.47
CA THR A 257 17.88 -1.77 -8.09
C THR A 257 18.38 -0.97 -9.32
N TYR A 258 19.67 -0.64 -9.39
CA TYR A 258 20.32 0.05 -10.52
C TYR A 258 20.99 -0.87 -11.53
N MET A 259 21.25 -2.14 -11.20
CA MET A 259 21.79 -3.07 -12.19
C MET A 259 20.80 -3.34 -13.35
N GLN A 260 19.54 -2.93 -13.20
CA GLN A 260 18.50 -3.00 -14.23
C GLN A 260 18.22 -1.65 -14.91
N MET A 261 18.95 -0.58 -14.57
CA MET A 261 18.83 0.72 -15.25
C MET A 261 19.85 0.79 -16.38
N ASP A 262 19.39 1.14 -17.58
CA ASP A 262 20.30 1.48 -18.67
C ASP A 262 21.17 2.67 -18.25
N ALA A 263 22.47 2.61 -18.55
CA ALA A 263 23.42 3.68 -18.23
C ALA A 263 23.01 5.04 -18.81
N SER A 264 22.18 5.06 -19.86
CA SER A 264 21.56 6.24 -20.45
C SER A 264 20.51 6.91 -19.56
N THR A 265 19.82 6.19 -18.66
CA THR A 265 18.83 6.76 -17.72
C THR A 265 19.50 7.41 -16.51
N LEU A 266 20.72 6.96 -16.17
CA LEU A 266 21.61 7.58 -15.19
C LEU A 266 22.40 8.77 -15.77
N ALA A 267 22.63 8.76 -17.08
CA ALA A 267 23.39 9.79 -17.81
C ALA A 267 22.49 10.83 -18.50
N ALA A 268 21.18 10.57 -18.63
CA ALA A 268 20.21 11.62 -18.87
C ALA A 268 20.37 12.59 -17.70
N GLU A 269 20.64 13.86 -18.00
CA GLU A 269 20.60 14.93 -17.02
C GLU A 269 19.21 14.92 -16.38
N ASP A 270 19.02 14.11 -15.33
CA ASP A 270 17.91 14.28 -14.41
C ASP A 270 18.26 15.59 -13.70
N ASN A 271 17.84 16.70 -14.31
CA ASN A 271 17.52 17.96 -13.63
C ASN A 271 16.37 17.73 -12.63
N GLY A 272 16.37 16.59 -11.93
CA GLY A 272 15.45 16.20 -10.88
C GLY A 272 15.77 17.06 -9.68
N ASP A 273 15.29 18.30 -9.73
CA ASP A 273 15.41 19.27 -8.66
C ASP A 273 14.90 18.58 -7.40
N ILE A 274 15.78 18.39 -6.41
CA ILE A 274 15.45 17.83 -5.08
C ILE A 274 14.28 18.60 -4.45
N LYS A 275 14.01 19.82 -4.93
CA LYS A 275 12.81 20.62 -4.66
C LYS A 275 11.48 19.93 -5.02
N SER A 276 11.50 18.81 -5.75
CA SER A 276 10.31 17.98 -6.02
C SER A 276 9.92 17.07 -4.84
N ILE A 277 10.83 16.84 -3.88
CA ILE A 277 10.54 16.07 -2.66
C ILE A 277 9.76 16.97 -1.70
N THR A 278 8.60 16.48 -1.27
CA THR A 278 7.74 17.17 -0.29
C THR A 278 7.57 16.39 1.01
N ASN A 279 8.12 15.18 1.10
CA ASN A 279 8.17 14.42 2.34
C ASN A 279 8.96 15.19 3.41
N PRO A 280 8.32 15.60 4.52
CA PRO A 280 8.98 16.42 5.55
C PRO A 280 10.17 15.72 6.21
N VAL A 281 10.09 14.40 6.41
CA VAL A 281 11.16 13.60 7.02
C VAL A 281 12.39 13.59 6.12
N LEU A 282 12.19 13.39 4.82
CA LEU A 282 13.29 13.39 3.86
C LEU A 282 13.80 14.80 3.59
N THR A 283 12.95 15.82 3.52
CA THR A 283 13.40 17.21 3.37
C THR A 283 14.24 17.66 4.56
N GLU A 284 13.88 17.31 5.80
CA GLU A 284 14.69 17.58 6.99
C GLU A 284 16.01 16.77 6.96
N ALA A 285 15.94 15.48 6.66
CA ALA A 285 17.12 14.62 6.61
C ALA A 285 18.12 15.06 5.52
N LEU A 286 17.61 15.45 4.35
CA LEU A 286 18.40 15.98 3.24
C LEU A 286 18.87 17.42 3.46
N GLY A 287 18.53 18.06 4.59
CA GLY A 287 18.96 19.43 4.92
C GLY A 287 20.41 19.52 5.45
N THR A 288 20.86 18.54 6.23
CA THR A 288 22.22 18.51 6.83
C THR A 288 22.80 17.10 6.82
N ASP A 289 24.13 16.99 6.74
CA ASP A 289 24.81 15.68 6.70
C ASP A 289 24.54 14.86 7.98
N GLU A 290 24.54 15.48 9.17
CA GLU A 290 24.30 14.73 10.41
C GLU A 290 22.89 14.13 10.48
N ARG A 291 21.88 14.83 9.93
CA ARG A 291 20.49 14.33 9.91
C ARG A 291 20.31 13.21 8.90
N PHE A 292 21.04 13.26 7.79
CA PHE A 292 21.05 12.17 6.82
C PHE A 292 21.69 10.91 7.42
N ASP A 293 22.83 11.06 8.11
CA ASP A 293 23.47 9.93 8.79
C ASP A 293 22.56 9.34 9.86
N GLN A 294 21.85 10.18 10.63
CA GLN A 294 20.88 9.71 11.61
C GLN A 294 19.77 8.86 10.99
N ILE A 295 19.12 9.31 9.91
CA ILE A 295 18.04 8.55 9.27
C ILE A 295 18.56 7.28 8.61
N TYR A 296 19.77 7.34 8.04
CA TYR A 296 20.42 6.22 7.38
C TYR A 296 20.78 5.12 8.39
N ILE A 297 21.46 5.49 9.48
CA ILE A 297 21.84 4.59 10.57
C ILE A 297 20.59 4.00 11.20
N ARG A 298 19.60 4.83 11.57
CA ARG A 298 18.34 4.35 12.16
C ARG A 298 17.65 3.31 11.28
N THR A 299 17.53 3.57 9.97
CA THR A 299 16.90 2.63 9.03
C THR A 299 17.68 1.31 8.96
N CYS A 300 19.02 1.38 8.96
CA CYS A 300 19.86 0.18 8.93
C CYS A 300 19.82 -0.61 10.25
N GLU A 301 19.79 0.06 11.40
CA GLU A 301 19.69 -0.55 12.73
C GLU A 301 18.35 -1.25 12.90
N GLN A 302 17.24 -0.59 12.51
CA GLN A 302 15.90 -1.20 12.52
C GLN A 302 15.85 -2.44 11.61
N ALA A 303 16.39 -2.36 10.39
CA ALA A 303 16.47 -3.51 9.48
C ALA A 303 17.31 -4.66 10.07
N THR A 304 18.43 -4.31 10.71
CA THR A 304 19.33 -5.26 11.38
C THR A 304 18.60 -5.99 12.51
N GLN A 305 17.89 -5.26 13.36
CA GLN A 305 17.11 -5.84 14.45
C GLN A 305 16.09 -6.86 13.91
N TYR A 306 15.34 -6.50 12.87
CA TYR A 306 14.36 -7.40 12.27
C TYR A 306 14.98 -8.62 11.58
N TYR A 307 16.16 -8.49 10.98
CA TYR A 307 16.90 -9.65 10.48
C TYR A 307 17.40 -10.57 11.59
N LEU A 308 17.76 -10.02 12.75
CA LEU A 308 18.11 -10.82 13.93
C LEU A 308 16.88 -11.55 14.49
N ASP A 309 15.74 -10.86 14.59
CA ASP A 309 14.48 -11.43 15.10
C ASP A 309 13.95 -12.59 14.24
N CYS A 310 14.14 -12.53 12.91
CA CYS A 310 13.79 -13.64 12.02
C CYS A 310 14.90 -14.69 11.85
N GLY A 311 16.05 -14.53 12.50
CA GLY A 311 17.18 -15.47 12.47
C GLY A 311 18.10 -15.38 11.25
N ARG A 312 17.91 -14.38 10.37
CA ARG A 312 18.68 -14.14 9.14
C ARG A 312 19.97 -13.34 9.41
N ARG A 313 20.89 -13.89 10.22
CA ARG A 313 22.11 -13.21 10.69
C ARG A 313 23.06 -12.70 9.59
N ARG A 314 23.11 -13.37 8.43
CA ARG A 314 23.99 -12.94 7.31
C ARG A 314 23.59 -11.57 6.78
N PHE A 315 22.30 -11.30 6.64
CA PHE A 315 21.80 -10.01 6.16
C PHE A 315 22.05 -8.90 7.19
N ALA A 316 21.86 -9.19 8.48
CA ALA A 316 22.23 -8.29 9.56
C ALA A 316 23.73 -7.91 9.53
N GLN A 317 24.63 -8.88 9.31
CA GLN A 317 26.07 -8.61 9.21
C GLN A 317 26.45 -7.73 8.02
N VAL A 318 25.78 -7.91 6.87
CA VAL A 318 26.00 -7.04 5.70
C VAL A 318 25.60 -5.60 6.01
N LEU A 319 24.43 -5.39 6.62
CA LEU A 319 23.97 -4.05 7.00
C LEU A 319 24.91 -3.39 8.02
N GLN A 320 25.38 -4.13 9.03
CA GLN A 320 26.34 -3.62 10.00
C GLN A 320 27.69 -3.26 9.36
N GLY A 321 28.15 -4.06 8.41
CA GLY A 321 29.39 -3.78 7.66
C GLY A 321 29.28 -2.54 6.77
N ASP A 322 28.09 -2.23 6.28
CA ASP A 322 27.83 -1.01 5.51
C ASP A 322 27.73 0.24 6.40
N ILE A 323 27.12 0.13 7.59
CA ILE A 323 27.10 1.23 8.58
C ILE A 323 28.54 1.61 8.95
N ALA A 324 29.42 0.62 9.12
CA ALA A 324 30.82 0.86 9.45
C ALA A 324 31.65 1.48 8.30
N GLN A 325 31.09 1.61 7.10
CA GLN A 325 31.74 2.22 5.92
C GLN A 325 31.29 3.66 5.63
N LEU A 326 30.28 4.18 6.36
CA LEU A 326 29.87 5.59 6.35
C LEU A 326 30.91 6.44 7.09
#